data_AF-A0A955GHY8-F1
#
_entry.id   AF-A0A955GHY8-F1
#
_cell.length_a   1.000
_cell.length_b   1.000
_cell.length_c   1.000
_cell.angle_alpha   90.00
_cell.angle_beta   90.00
_cell.angle_gamma   90.00
#
_symmetry.space_group_name_H-M   'P 1'
#
loop_
_entity.id
_entity.type
_entity.pdbx_description
1 polymer ?
#
loop_
_entity_poly.entity_id
_entity_poly.type
_entity_poly.pdbx_seq_one_letter_code
_entity_poly.pdbx_strand_id
1 'polypeptide(L)' 'MEIRKATGRPPKVTYTTMLRLIDSIEHNSTIVEACRWSGISTTTFFYYMRNNEVFAEKMEAAKANQNKVVFSFFTIP' A
#
# COMPACT_ATOMS: atom_id res chain seq x y z
N MET A 1 23.12 19.69 7.56
CA MET A 1 22.88 18.34 7.01
C MET A 1 21.94 18.51 5.83
N GLU A 2 22.47 18.53 4.60
CA GLU A 2 21.64 18.67 3.41
C GLU A 2 20.88 17.36 3.16
N ILE A 3 19.58 17.36 3.42
CA ILE A 3 18.71 16.23 3.11
C ILE A 3 18.51 16.21 1.60
N ARG A 4 19.40 15.53 0.89
CA ARG A 4 19.23 15.23 -0.53
C ARG A 4 17.99 14.35 -0.69
N LYS A 5 16.88 14.93 -1.16
CA LYS A 5 15.65 14.19 -1.45
C LYS A 5 15.97 13.12 -2.50
N ALA A 6 15.67 11.86 -2.21
CA ALA A 6 15.89 10.75 -3.12
C ALA A 6 15.18 11.01 -4.46
N THR A 7 15.94 11.19 -5.53
CA THR A 7 15.50 11.43 -6.92
C THR A 7 14.82 10.24 -7.58
N GLY A 8 14.46 9.19 -6.84
CA GLY A 8 13.96 7.93 -7.41
C GLY A 8 12.64 7.42 -6.84
N ARG A 9 12.42 7.49 -5.52
CA ARG A 9 11.24 6.90 -4.87
C ARG A 9 10.24 7.98 -4.50
N PRO A 10 9.00 7.99 -5.05
CA PRO A 10 8.04 9.03 -4.75
C PRO A 10 7.80 9.11 -3.23
N PRO A 11 7.99 10.28 -2.60
CA PRO A 11 7.82 10.43 -1.15
C PRO A 11 6.35 10.48 -0.74
N LYS A 12 5.44 10.71 -1.69
CA LYS A 12 4.01 10.90 -1.46
C LYS A 12 3.25 9.65 -1.88
N VAL A 13 2.45 9.11 -0.96
CA VAL A 13 1.47 8.08 -1.27
C VAL A 13 0.38 8.72 -2.13
N THR A 14 0.34 8.35 -3.41
CA THR A 14 -0.75 8.70 -4.32
C THR A 14 -1.86 7.66 -4.25
N TYR A 15 -3.04 7.99 -4.79
CA TYR A 15 -4.15 7.04 -4.87
C TYR A 15 -3.78 5.74 -5.62
N THR A 16 -3.02 5.87 -6.71
CA THR A 16 -2.49 4.70 -7.45
C THR A 16 -1.62 3.81 -6.57
N THR A 17 -0.74 4.41 -5.76
CA THR A 17 0.12 3.68 -4.81
C THR A 17 -0.70 2.93 -3.77
N MET A 18 -1.81 3.53 -3.32
CA MET A 18 -2.73 2.90 -2.37
C MET A 18 -3.46 1.70 -2.98
N LEU A 19 -4.00 1.81 -4.21
CA LEU A 19 -4.63 0.69 -4.92
C LEU A 19 -3.68 -0.50 -5.08
N ARG A 20 -2.44 -0.21 -5.44
CA ARG A 20 -1.36 -1.18 -5.61
C ARG A 20 -0.99 -1.92 -4.32
N LEU A 21 -1.03 -1.21 -3.19
CA LEU A 21 -0.84 -1.81 -1.87
C LEU A 21 -2.01 -2.71 -1.48
N ILE A 22 -3.25 -2.24 -1.69
CA ILE A 22 -4.47 -3.00 -1.38
C ILE A 22 -4.46 -4.30 -2.17
N ASP A 23 -4.26 -4.23 -3.49
CA ASP A 23 -4.21 -5.39 -4.37
C ASP A 23 -3.18 -6.42 -3.89
N SER A 24 -1.95 -5.97 -3.60
CA SER A 24 -0.90 -6.87 -3.10
C SER A 24 -1.25 -7.50 -1.74
N ILE A 25 -1.82 -6.74 -0.80
CA ILE A 25 -2.20 -7.24 0.54
C ILE A 25 -3.35 -8.23 0.44
N GLU A 26 -4.35 -7.97 -0.40
CA GLU A 26 -5.47 -8.88 -0.66
C GLU A 26 -5.00 -10.21 -1.25
N HIS A 27 -3.96 -10.18 -2.10
CA HIS A 27 -3.30 -11.37 -2.64
C HIS A 27 -2.28 -12.02 -1.68
N ASN A 28 -2.45 -11.85 -0.37
CA ASN A 28 -1.65 -12.51 0.67
C ASN A 28 -0.14 -12.15 0.66
N SER A 29 0.23 -11.00 0.08
CA SER A 29 1.61 -10.52 0.13
C SER A 29 1.94 -9.94 1.50
N THR A 30 3.21 -10.05 1.91
CA THR A 30 3.66 -9.36 3.12
C THR A 30 3.71 -7.85 2.92
N ILE A 31 3.62 -7.07 4.01
CA ILE A 31 3.71 -5.60 3.95
C ILE A 31 5.02 -5.13 3.29
N VAL A 32 6.12 -5.87 3.50
CA VAL A 32 7.43 -5.55 2.90
C VAL A 32 7.39 -5.73 1.38
N GLU A 33 6.80 -6.80 0.90
CA GLU A 33 6.63 -7.07 -0.53
C GLU A 33 5.67 -6.08 -1.18
N ALA A 34 4.53 -5.80 -0.54
CA ALA A 34 3.57 -4.80 -1.00
C ALA A 34 4.22 -3.41 -1.10
N CYS A 35 5.03 -3.02 -0.11
CA CYS A 35 5.80 -1.77 -0.13
C CYS A 35 6.84 -1.75 -1.26
N ARG A 36 7.51 -2.88 -1.51
CA ARG A 36 8.49 -3.01 -2.59
C ARG A 36 7.84 -2.87 -3.95
N TRP A 37 6.73 -3.58 -4.17
CA TRP A 37 5.91 -3.52 -5.38
C TRP A 37 5.41 -2.09 -5.62
N SER A 38 4.84 -1.45 -4.61
CA SER A 38 4.20 -0.13 -4.72
C SER A 38 5.17 1.03 -4.81
N GLY A 39 6.47 0.77 -4.59
CA GLY A 39 7.47 1.81 -4.67
C GLY A 39 7.46 2.75 -3.47
N ILE A 40 7.01 2.31 -2.28
CA ILE A 40 7.14 3.08 -1.02
C ILE A 40 7.97 2.35 0.04
N SER A 41 8.64 3.09 0.93
CA SER A 41 9.34 2.46 2.06
C SER A 41 8.34 2.00 3.11
N THR A 42 8.73 0.97 3.85
CA THR A 42 7.98 0.51 5.03
C THR A 42 7.85 1.61 6.08
N THR A 43 8.86 2.48 6.23
CA THR A 43 8.78 3.66 7.10
C THR A 43 7.68 4.62 6.67
N THR A 44 7.56 4.90 5.36
CA THR A 44 6.49 5.73 4.82
C THR A 44 5.13 5.06 5.02
N PHE A 45 5.03 3.74 4.81
CA PHE A 45 3.81 2.99 5.08
C PHE A 45 3.30 3.20 6.51
N PHE A 46 4.15 2.97 7.52
CA PHE A 46 3.75 3.14 8.92
C PHE A 46 3.50 4.60 9.30
N TYR A 47 4.22 5.54 8.69
CA TYR A 47 3.94 6.97 8.85
C TYR A 47 2.53 7.32 8.38
N TYR A 48 2.11 6.86 7.20
CA TYR A 48 0.76 7.11 6.69
C TYR A 48 -0.31 6.36 7.48
N MET A 49 -0.01 5.15 7.94
CA MET A 49 -0.93 4.38 8.78
C MET A 49 -1.21 5.05 10.13
N ARG A 50 -0.27 5.85 10.66
CA ARG A 50 -0.46 6.61 11.90
C ARG A 50 -1.08 8.00 11.68
N ASN A 51 -0.73 8.66 10.58
CA ASN A 51 -1.06 10.08 10.36
C ASN A 51 -2.23 10.31 9.38
N ASN A 52 -2.76 9.25 8.75
CA ASN A 52 -3.85 9.34 7.80
C ASN A 52 -4.87 8.22 8.05
N GLU A 53 -6.02 8.59 8.60
CA GLU A 53 -7.11 7.67 8.96
C GLU A 53 -7.67 6.93 7.74
N VAL A 54 -7.86 7.62 6.61
CA VAL A 54 -8.38 7.01 5.37
C VAL A 54 -7.43 5.94 4.86
N PHE A 55 -6.12 6.17 4.94
CA PHE A 55 -5.14 5.18 4.56
C PHE A 55 -5.19 3.96 5.47
N ALA A 56 -5.29 4.17 6.79
CA ALA A 56 -5.39 3.09 7.76
C ALA A 56 -6.64 2.23 7.54
N GLU A 57 -7.80 2.85 7.38
CA GLU A 57 -9.08 2.16 7.15
C GLU A 57 -9.03 1.27 5.89
N LYS A 58 -8.48 1.78 4.78
CA LYS A 58 -8.35 1.01 3.55
C LYS A 58 -7.39 -0.18 3.68
N MET A 59 -6.29 -0.01 4.41
CA MET A 59 -5.32 -1.09 4.64
C MET A 59 -5.86 -2.16 5.60
N GLU A 60 -6.65 -1.77 6.60
CA GLU A 60 -7.34 -2.71 7.48
C GLU A 60 -8.41 -3.50 6.73
N ALA A 61 -9.18 -2.83 5.86
CA ALA A 61 -10.13 -3.49 4.98
C ALA A 61 -9.43 -4.52 4.06
N ALA A 62 -8.29 -4.15 3.46
CA ALA A 62 -7.50 -5.05 2.62
C ALA A 62 -7.02 -6.30 3.41
N LYS A 63 -6.55 -6.11 4.64
CA LYS A 63 -6.17 -7.23 5.53
C LYS A 63 -7.35 -8.11 5.93
N ALA A 64 -8.52 -7.52 6.17
CA ALA A 64 -9.73 -8.28 6.47
C ALA A 64 -10.19 -9.09 5.25
N ASN A 65 -9.95 -8.58 4.04
CA ASN A 65 -10.27 -9.25 2.79
C ASN A 65 -9.30 -10.39 2.44
N GLN A 66 -8.04 -10.34 2.89
CA GLN A 66 -7.06 -11.43 2.75
C GLN A 66 -7.57 -12.80 3.24
N ASN A 67 -8.38 -12.80 4.31
CA ASN A 67 -8.96 -14.02 4.90
C ASN A 67 -10.30 -14.43 4.27
N LYS A 68 -10.87 -13.58 3.40
CA LYS A 68 -12.10 -13.89 2.68
C LYS A 68 -11.69 -14.46 1.32
N VAL A 69 -12.45 -15.43 0.82
CA VAL A 69 -12.28 -15.93 -0.55
C VAL A 69 -12.72 -14.80 -1.50
N VAL A 70 -11.81 -13.87 -1.79
CA VAL A 70 -12.02 -12.85 -2.81
C VAL A 70 -11.84 -13.54 -4.14
N PHE A 71 -12.95 -13.90 -4.77
CA PHE A 71 -12.91 -14.33 -6.15
C PHE A 71 -12.34 -13.19 -7.00
N SER A 72 -11.15 -13.40 -7.58
CA SER A 72 -10.48 -12.43 -8.45
C SER A 72 -11.20 -12.35 -9.79
N PHE A 73 -12.38 -11.74 -9.84
CA PHE A 73 -13.09 -11.42 -11.09
C PHE A 73 -13.15 -9.91 -11.28
N PHE A 74 -11.99 -9.25 -11.23
CA PHE A 74 -11.81 -7.94 -11.88
C PHE A 74 -11.50 -8.16 -13.37
N THR A 75 -12.43 -8.78 -14.10
CA THR A 75 -12.47 -8.63 -15.56
C THR A 75 -13.11 -7.28 -15.85
N ILE A 76 -12.28 -6.31 -16.25
CA ILE A 76 -12.75 -5.05 -16.84
C ILE A 76 -13.41 -5.42 -18.18
N PRO A 77 -14.68 -5.02 -18.44
CA PRO A 77 -15.31 -5.20 -19.75
C PRO A 77 -14.66 -4.36 -20.84
#